data_AF-A0A182GG67-F1
#
_entry.id   AF-A0A182GG67-F1
#
_cell.length_a   1.000
_cell.length_b   1.000
_cell.length_c   1.000
_cell.angle_alpha   90.00
_cell.angle_beta   90.00
_cell.angle_gamma   90.00
#
_symmetry.space_group_name_H-M   'P 1'
#
loop_
_entity.id
_entity.type
_entity.pdbx_description
1 polymer ?
#
loop_
_entity_poly.entity_id
_entity_poly.type
_entity_poly.pdbx_seq_one_letter_code
_entity_poly.pdbx_strand_id
1 'polypeptide(L)'
;MCSKHFRKCRHKFFQYVNLMLNQCLYLIQSTILLNHPYLHIPPQATGNDKFLIDGFPRNEDNLQGWNRKMADKVQLLFVLFFECSEDQCVQRCLKRGESSGRSDDNLESLKKRFNTYINDTMPIIEHYRKQDLVKPIDAAPAPDDVFEAVKAAFKGSY
;
A
#
# COMPACT_ATOMS: atom_id res chain seq x y z
N MET A 1 18.65 3.49 -9.17
CA MET A 1 17.35 3.54 -9.89
C MET A 1 16.18 3.18 -8.96
N CYS A 2 15.86 4.00 -7.94
CA CYS A 2 14.66 3.81 -7.12
C CYS A 2 14.11 5.19 -6.68
N SER A 3 13.63 5.98 -7.66
CA SER A 3 13.28 7.40 -7.45
C SER A 3 11.82 7.74 -7.81
N LYS A 4 10.99 6.76 -8.19
CA LYS A 4 9.62 7.04 -8.69
C LYS A 4 8.49 6.99 -7.64
N HIS A 5 8.73 6.65 -6.37
CA HIS A 5 7.64 6.38 -5.41
C HIS A 5 7.40 7.45 -4.31
N PHE A 6 8.07 8.60 -4.33
CA PHE A 6 7.95 9.57 -3.24
C PHE A 6 7.00 10.74 -3.60
N ARG A 7 5.76 10.72 -3.10
CA ARG A 7 4.79 11.84 -3.23
C ARG A 7 4.46 12.44 -1.86
N LYS A 8 4.73 13.74 -1.71
CA LYS A 8 4.52 14.59 -0.51
C LYS A 8 3.04 14.60 -0.07
N CYS A 9 2.77 14.20 1.17
CA CYS A 9 1.44 13.92 1.74
C CYS A 9 0.66 15.18 2.15
N ARG A 10 -0.45 15.50 1.45
CA ARG A 10 -1.67 16.10 2.04
C ARG A 10 -2.83 16.14 1.03
N HIS A 11 -2.65 16.75 -0.13
CA HIS A 11 -3.70 16.80 -1.19
C HIS A 11 -3.65 15.62 -2.16
N LYS A 12 -2.45 15.06 -2.39
CA LYS A 12 -2.28 13.89 -3.27
C LYS A 12 -2.76 12.58 -2.65
N PHE A 13 -3.18 12.57 -1.38
CA PHE A 13 -3.59 11.37 -0.67
C PHE A 13 -5.00 10.91 -1.05
N PHE A 14 -5.95 11.82 -1.23
CA PHE A 14 -7.27 11.47 -1.79
C PHE A 14 -7.13 10.90 -3.21
N GLN A 15 -6.34 11.56 -4.06
CA GLN A 15 -6.02 11.03 -5.38
C GLN A 15 -5.27 9.70 -5.30
N TYR A 16 -4.38 9.50 -4.34
CA TYR A 16 -3.68 8.24 -4.13
C TYR A 16 -4.65 7.14 -3.72
N VAL A 17 -5.48 7.34 -2.70
CA VAL A 17 -6.52 6.37 -2.33
C VAL A 17 -7.43 6.10 -3.51
N ASN A 18 -7.94 7.14 -4.20
CA ASN A 18 -8.79 6.94 -5.38
C ASN A 18 -8.04 6.24 -6.55
N LEU A 19 -6.74 6.46 -6.73
CA LEU A 19 -5.89 5.72 -7.69
C LEU A 19 -5.68 4.28 -7.25
N MET A 20 -5.44 4.03 -5.96
CA MET A 20 -5.31 2.70 -5.36
C MET A 20 -6.61 1.91 -5.47
N LEU A 21 -7.73 2.63 -5.34
CA LEU A 21 -9.06 2.05 -5.39
C LEU A 21 -9.57 1.84 -6.83
N ASN A 22 -9.07 2.59 -7.81
CA ASN A 22 -9.44 2.42 -9.22
C ASN A 22 -8.41 1.63 -10.03
N GLN A 23 -7.21 1.44 -9.52
CA GLN A 23 -6.25 0.50 -10.07
C GLN A 23 -6.42 -0.83 -9.32
N CYS A 24 -6.38 -1.99 -9.97
CA CYS A 24 -6.44 -3.37 -9.44
C CYS A 24 -5.45 -3.71 -8.31
N LEU A 25 -4.90 -2.74 -7.62
CA LEU A 25 -3.79 -2.94 -6.74
C LEU A 25 -4.21 -3.49 -5.36
N TYR A 26 -5.51 -3.59 -5.08
CA TYR A 26 -6.09 -4.24 -3.90
C TYR A 26 -5.52 -5.61 -3.56
N LEU A 27 -5.14 -6.39 -4.56
CA LEU A 27 -4.76 -7.78 -4.33
C LEU A 27 -3.51 -7.94 -3.45
N ILE A 28 -2.64 -6.92 -3.32
CA ILE A 28 -1.30 -7.09 -2.70
C ILE A 28 -0.75 -5.81 -2.04
N GLN A 29 -1.60 -4.89 -1.57
CA GLN A 29 -1.10 -3.59 -1.11
C GLN A 29 -1.08 -3.44 0.41
N SER A 30 0.07 -3.76 0.99
CA SER A 30 0.57 -3.08 2.17
C SER A 30 1.13 -1.71 1.76
N THR A 31 0.57 -0.64 2.33
CA THR A 31 1.24 0.66 2.29
C THR A 31 1.95 0.90 3.60
N ILE A 32 3.26 1.12 3.56
CA ILE A 32 4.06 1.43 4.74
C ILE A 32 4.12 2.95 4.91
N LEU A 33 3.75 3.45 6.10
CA LEU A 33 3.98 4.84 6.46
C LEU A 33 5.27 4.98 7.28
N LEU A 34 6.15 5.87 6.85
CA LEU A 34 7.45 6.11 7.47
C LEU A 34 7.62 7.57 7.88
N ASN A 35 8.40 7.80 8.93
CA ASN A 35 8.96 9.12 9.26
C ASN A 35 10.44 9.16 8.89
N HIS A 36 10.93 10.21 8.23
CA HIS A 36 12.35 10.29 7.85
C HIS A 36 12.97 11.70 7.76
N PRO A 37 14.17 11.93 8.35
CA PRO A 37 14.92 13.19 8.21
C PRO A 37 16.06 13.21 7.15
N TYR A 38 16.39 12.11 6.46
CA TYR A 38 17.60 12.00 5.58
C TYR A 38 17.36 11.54 4.13
N LEU A 39 16.13 11.53 3.62
CA LEU A 39 15.84 10.96 2.28
C LEU A 39 15.95 12.13 1.33
N HIS A 40 17.01 12.19 0.52
CA HIS A 40 17.39 13.28 -0.39
C HIS A 40 16.30 14.35 -0.54
N ILE A 41 16.41 15.33 0.35
CA ILE A 41 15.41 16.35 0.59
C ILE A 41 15.42 17.32 -0.59
N PRO A 42 14.31 17.53 -1.34
CA PRO A 42 14.16 18.79 -2.06
C PRO A 42 14.21 19.91 -1.00
N PRO A 43 14.93 21.03 -1.21
CA PRO A 43 15.38 21.97 -0.16
C PRO A 43 14.32 22.58 0.79
N GLN A 44 13.05 22.19 0.69
CA GLN A 44 11.91 22.66 1.47
C GLN A 44 11.25 21.54 2.31
N ALA A 45 11.98 20.54 2.80
CA ALA A 45 11.42 19.47 3.60
C ALA A 45 12.00 19.51 5.03
N THR A 46 11.10 19.63 6.01
CA THR A 46 11.40 19.77 7.45
C THR A 46 11.42 18.38 8.06
N GLY A 47 12.28 18.09 9.06
CA GLY A 47 12.56 16.75 9.63
C GLY A 47 11.42 15.91 10.23
N ASN A 48 10.16 16.16 9.87
CA ASN A 48 8.93 15.46 10.25
C ASN A 48 8.12 14.94 9.03
N ASP A 49 8.76 14.76 7.86
CA ASP A 49 8.05 14.31 6.67
C ASP A 49 7.65 12.82 6.77
N LYS A 50 6.36 12.57 6.47
CA LYS A 50 5.78 11.24 6.43
C LYS A 50 5.65 10.75 4.99
N PHE A 51 6.09 9.51 4.73
CA PHE A 51 6.10 8.89 3.41
C PHE A 51 5.25 7.64 3.35
N LEU A 52 4.50 7.48 2.26
CA LEU A 52 3.77 6.25 1.95
C LEU A 52 4.55 5.45 0.92
N ILE A 53 4.88 4.22 1.24
CA ILE A 53 5.49 3.27 0.32
C ILE A 53 4.42 2.29 -0.11
N ASP A 54 4.03 2.41 -1.38
CA ASP A 54 2.98 1.62 -1.96
C ASP A 54 3.45 0.23 -2.42
N GLY A 55 2.71 -0.81 -2.04
CA GLY A 55 2.87 -2.16 -2.59
C GLY A 55 4.23 -2.77 -2.31
N PHE A 56 4.82 -2.43 -1.17
CA PHE A 56 6.11 -2.93 -0.71
C PHE A 56 6.07 -3.09 0.82
N PRO A 57 6.72 -4.14 1.37
CA PRO A 57 7.37 -5.27 0.68
C PRO A 57 6.34 -6.28 0.13
N ARG A 58 6.68 -6.97 -0.97
CA ARG A 58 5.79 -8.01 -1.55
C ARG A 58 6.18 -9.44 -1.18
N ASN A 59 7.41 -9.64 -0.72
CA ASN A 59 7.96 -10.93 -0.32
C ASN A 59 9.06 -10.75 0.74
N GLU A 60 9.52 -11.86 1.31
CA GLU A 60 10.51 -11.84 2.39
C GLU A 60 11.84 -11.19 1.96
N ASP A 61 12.30 -11.42 0.73
CA ASP A 61 13.53 -10.80 0.23
C ASP A 61 13.45 -9.26 0.19
N ASN A 62 12.28 -8.73 -0.16
CA ASN A 62 12.00 -7.30 -0.11
C ASN A 62 12.07 -6.78 1.33
N LEU A 63 11.43 -7.47 2.28
CA LEU A 63 11.44 -7.11 3.69
C LEU A 63 12.87 -7.14 4.27
N GLN A 64 13.63 -8.20 3.99
CA GLN A 64 15.01 -8.34 4.44
C GLN A 64 15.92 -7.27 3.82
N GLY A 65 15.76 -6.99 2.53
CA GLY A 65 16.47 -5.92 1.84
C GLY A 65 16.15 -4.54 2.43
N TRP A 66 14.89 -4.31 2.82
CA TRP A 66 14.45 -3.11 3.52
C TRP A 66 15.12 -2.98 4.88
N ASN A 67 15.01 -4.02 5.72
CA ASN A 67 15.56 -4.02 7.07
C ASN A 67 17.06 -3.75 7.07
N ARG A 68 17.81 -4.35 6.15
CA ARG A 68 19.27 -4.10 6.02
C ARG A 68 19.64 -2.67 5.66
N LYS A 69 18.78 -1.96 4.93
CA LYS A 69 19.14 -0.65 4.35
C LYS A 69 18.51 0.54 5.05
N MET A 70 17.35 0.33 5.67
CA MET A 70 16.45 1.40 6.09
C MET A 70 16.05 1.31 7.58
N ALA A 71 16.21 0.18 8.26
CA ALA A 71 15.69 -0.01 9.63
C ALA A 71 16.25 1.01 10.64
N ASP A 72 17.48 1.45 10.46
CA ASP A 72 18.17 2.45 11.29
C ASP A 72 17.93 3.90 10.83
N LYS A 73 17.28 4.09 9.67
CA LYS A 73 17.12 5.39 9.03
C LYS A 73 15.68 5.90 9.13
N VAL A 74 14.72 4.99 9.01
CA VAL A 74 13.28 5.30 9.04
C VAL A 74 12.64 4.76 10.30
N GLN A 75 11.63 5.47 10.78
CA GLN A 75 10.68 4.90 11.73
C GLN A 75 9.48 4.36 10.94
N LEU A 76 9.22 3.06 11.03
CA LEU A 76 7.96 2.48 10.58
C LEU A 76 6.85 2.89 11.54
N LEU A 77 5.83 3.59 11.02
CA LEU A 77 4.69 4.04 11.83
C LEU A 77 3.59 2.98 11.86
N PHE A 78 3.18 2.50 10.69
CA PHE A 78 2.21 1.42 10.53
C PHE A 78 2.16 0.93 9.08
N VAL A 79 1.55 -0.23 8.89
CA VAL A 79 1.14 -0.82 7.63
C VAL A 79 -0.36 -0.58 7.45
N LEU A 80 -0.74 0.17 6.43
CA LEU A 80 -2.13 0.26 5.99
C LEU A 80 -2.44 -0.97 5.13
N PHE A 81 -3.45 -1.73 5.50
CA PHE A 81 -3.80 -2.98 4.85
C PHE A 81 -5.26 -2.96 4.41
N PHE A 82 -5.50 -3.04 3.09
CA PHE A 82 -6.86 -3.04 2.54
C PHE A 82 -7.37 -4.48 2.40
N GLU A 83 -8.47 -4.77 3.06
CA GLU A 83 -9.13 -6.08 3.06
C GLU A 83 -10.32 -6.06 2.09
N CYS A 84 -10.39 -7.04 1.21
CA CYS A 84 -11.42 -7.18 0.19
C CYS A 84 -11.54 -8.65 -0.19
N SER A 85 -12.73 -9.13 -0.53
CA SER A 85 -12.89 -10.52 -0.96
C SER A 85 -12.23 -10.76 -2.33
N GLU A 86 -11.81 -12.00 -2.59
CA GLU A 86 -11.25 -12.39 -3.89
C GLU A 86 -12.23 -12.06 -5.02
N ASP A 87 -13.51 -12.39 -4.85
CA ASP A 87 -14.56 -12.12 -5.83
C ASP A 87 -14.67 -10.63 -6.14
N GLN A 88 -14.68 -9.76 -5.13
CA GLN A 88 -14.74 -8.31 -5.33
C GLN A 88 -13.49 -7.79 -6.04
N CYS A 89 -12.30 -8.32 -5.71
CA CYS A 89 -11.06 -7.98 -6.40
C CYS A 89 -11.10 -8.39 -7.87
N VAL A 90 -11.59 -9.60 -8.16
CA VAL A 90 -11.75 -10.11 -9.54
C VAL A 90 -12.73 -9.24 -10.32
N GLN A 91 -13.91 -8.96 -9.77
CA GLN A 91 -14.93 -8.12 -10.42
C GLN A 91 -14.41 -6.72 -10.75
N ARG A 92 -13.73 -6.08 -9.79
CA ARG A 92 -13.12 -4.76 -10.01
C ARG A 92 -12.05 -4.80 -11.10
N CYS A 93 -11.28 -5.89 -11.17
CA CYS A 93 -10.23 -6.02 -12.17
C CYS A 93 -10.73 -6.29 -13.58
N LEU A 94 -11.73 -7.15 -13.73
CA LEU A 94 -12.35 -7.40 -15.02
C LEU A 94 -13.01 -6.12 -15.56
N LYS A 95 -13.78 -5.41 -14.72
CA LYS A 95 -14.41 -4.13 -15.08
C LYS A 95 -13.39 -3.09 -15.54
N ARG A 96 -12.18 -3.11 -14.99
CA ARG A 96 -11.10 -2.21 -15.41
C ARG A 96 -10.43 -2.67 -16.71
N GLY A 97 -10.29 -3.97 -16.92
CA GLY A 97 -9.77 -4.55 -18.16
C GLY A 97 -10.56 -4.08 -19.38
N GLU A 98 -11.88 -3.92 -19.23
CA GLU A 98 -12.80 -3.41 -20.26
C GLU A 98 -12.46 -1.98 -20.73
N SER A 99 -11.95 -1.11 -19.84
CA SER A 99 -11.74 0.31 -20.13
C SER A 99 -10.28 0.75 -20.24
N SER A 100 -9.32 -0.08 -19.80
CA SER A 100 -7.93 0.36 -19.59
C SER A 100 -6.92 -0.13 -20.63
N GLY A 101 -7.29 -1.11 -21.47
CA GLY A 101 -6.38 -1.70 -22.46
C GLY A 101 -5.23 -2.52 -21.84
N ARG A 102 -5.34 -2.88 -20.56
CA ARG A 102 -4.34 -3.69 -19.85
C ARG A 102 -4.51 -5.17 -20.18
N SER A 103 -3.49 -5.77 -20.80
CA SER A 103 -3.48 -7.19 -21.14
C SER A 103 -3.37 -8.12 -19.92
N ASP A 104 -2.94 -7.59 -18.77
CA ASP A 104 -2.77 -8.36 -17.52
C ASP A 104 -4.03 -8.37 -16.62
N ASP A 105 -5.10 -7.68 -17.00
CA ASP A 105 -6.39 -7.69 -16.30
C ASP A 105 -7.27 -8.85 -16.78
N ASN A 106 -6.75 -10.07 -16.64
CA ASN A 106 -7.45 -11.30 -16.97
C ASN A 106 -7.44 -12.26 -15.77
N LEU A 107 -8.35 -13.24 -15.78
CA LEU A 107 -8.53 -14.16 -14.66
C LEU A 107 -7.26 -14.96 -14.32
N GLU A 108 -6.45 -15.33 -15.31
CA GLU A 108 -5.23 -16.11 -15.09
C GLU A 108 -4.17 -15.29 -14.35
N SER A 109 -3.95 -14.04 -14.78
CA SER A 109 -3.06 -13.09 -14.12
C SER A 109 -3.53 -12.76 -12.70
N LEU A 110 -4.83 -12.61 -12.49
CA LEU A 110 -5.41 -12.34 -11.17
C LEU A 110 -5.19 -13.51 -10.21
N LYS A 111 -5.41 -14.75 -10.66
CA LYS A 111 -5.14 -15.95 -9.87
C LYS A 111 -3.67 -16.05 -9.46
N LYS A 112 -2.74 -15.81 -10.39
CA LYS A 112 -1.30 -15.79 -10.08
C LYS A 112 -0.97 -14.74 -9.01
N ARG A 113 -1.52 -13.53 -9.17
CA ARG A 113 -1.33 -12.44 -8.20
C ARG A 113 -1.89 -12.76 -6.82
N PHE A 114 -3.06 -13.39 -6.76
CA PHE A 114 -3.67 -13.82 -5.49
C PHE A 114 -2.82 -14.90 -4.82
N ASN A 115 -2.35 -15.90 -5.57
CA ASN A 115 -1.45 -16.92 -5.04
C ASN A 115 -0.15 -16.33 -4.48
N THR A 116 0.50 -15.42 -5.22
CA THR A 116 1.70 -14.71 -4.74
C THR A 116 1.38 -13.92 -3.47
N TYR A 117 0.24 -13.25 -3.41
CA TYR A 117 -0.16 -12.51 -2.21
C TYR A 117 -0.32 -13.40 -0.98
N ILE A 118 -1.07 -14.50 -1.10
CA ILE A 118 -1.29 -15.44 0.01
C ILE A 118 0.01 -16.09 0.46
N ASN A 119 0.88 -16.48 -0.48
CA ASN A 119 2.10 -17.22 -0.14
C ASN A 119 3.24 -16.32 0.32
N ASP A 120 3.42 -15.15 -0.29
CA ASP A 120 4.62 -14.33 -0.10
C ASP A 120 4.35 -13.04 0.68
N THR A 121 3.17 -12.43 0.50
CA THR A 121 2.86 -11.13 1.13
C THR A 121 2.14 -11.30 2.46
N MET A 122 1.16 -12.20 2.57
CA MET A 122 0.40 -12.42 3.79
C MET A 122 1.27 -12.76 5.01
N PRO A 123 2.31 -13.60 4.91
CA PRO A 123 3.22 -13.84 6.04
C PRO A 123 3.87 -12.56 6.59
N ILE A 124 4.14 -11.58 5.72
CA ILE A 124 4.70 -10.28 6.11
C ILE A 124 3.64 -9.42 6.81
N ILE A 125 2.40 -9.43 6.30
CA ILE A 125 1.28 -8.76 6.99
C ILE A 125 1.11 -9.35 8.38
N GLU A 126 1.16 -10.68 8.53
CA GLU A 126 1.06 -11.32 9.84
C GLU A 126 2.24 -11.02 10.76
N HIS A 127 3.44 -10.90 10.20
CA HIS A 127 4.61 -10.43 10.96
C HIS A 127 4.37 -9.04 11.57
N TYR A 128 3.81 -8.10 10.82
CA TYR A 128 3.48 -6.77 11.32
C TYR A 128 2.21 -6.74 12.20
N ARG A 129 1.23 -7.61 11.94
CA ARG A 129 0.00 -7.71 12.74
C ARG A 129 0.32 -8.16 14.17
N LYS A 130 1.27 -9.10 14.33
CA LYS A 130 1.80 -9.53 15.64
C LYS A 130 2.49 -8.41 16.43
N GLN A 131 2.91 -7.33 15.75
CA GLN A 131 3.56 -6.16 16.37
C GLN A 131 2.58 -5.00 16.59
N ASP A 132 1.27 -5.21 16.35
CA ASP A 132 0.25 -4.16 16.41
C ASP A 132 0.51 -2.98 15.45
N LEU A 133 1.21 -3.26 14.34
CA LEU A 133 1.56 -2.26 13.32
C LEU A 133 0.61 -2.25 12.14
N VAL A 134 -0.37 -3.16 12.06
CA VAL A 134 -1.30 -3.25 10.92
C VAL A 134 -2.58 -2.49 11.22
N LYS A 135 -2.95 -1.58 10.33
CA LYS A 135 -4.25 -0.90 10.30
C LYS A 135 -5.09 -1.47 9.16
N PRO A 136 -5.99 -2.42 9.45
CA PRO A 136 -6.89 -2.97 8.44
C PRO A 136 -7.94 -1.94 8.05
N ILE A 137 -8.28 -1.90 6.75
CA ILE A 137 -9.31 -1.06 6.16
C ILE A 137 -10.18 -1.95 5.29
N ASP A 138 -11.48 -2.01 5.59
CA ASP A 138 -12.44 -2.64 4.68
C ASP A 138 -12.51 -1.84 3.37
N ALA A 139 -12.12 -2.50 2.28
CA ALA A 139 -12.11 -1.95 0.94
C ALA A 139 -13.34 -2.37 0.11
N ALA A 140 -14.30 -3.10 0.68
CA ALA A 140 -15.56 -3.46 0.00
C ALA A 140 -16.46 -2.25 -0.35
N PRO A 141 -16.60 -1.21 0.50
CA PRO A 141 -17.48 -0.06 0.25
C PRO A 141 -17.07 0.81 -0.94
N ALA A 142 -17.83 1.89 -1.18
CA ALA A 142 -17.54 2.86 -2.21
C ALA A 142 -16.22 3.63 -1.91
N PRO A 143 -15.52 4.16 -2.93
CA PRO A 143 -14.23 4.81 -2.73
C PRO A 143 -14.21 5.94 -1.69
N ASP A 144 -15.31 6.69 -1.60
CA ASP A 144 -15.44 7.78 -0.63
C ASP A 144 -15.50 7.26 0.82
N ASP A 145 -16.25 6.18 1.06
CA ASP A 145 -16.35 5.54 2.38
C ASP A 145 -14.99 4.96 2.82
N VAL A 146 -14.30 4.29 1.89
CA VAL A 146 -12.96 3.76 2.14
C VAL A 146 -11.99 4.91 2.45
N PHE A 147 -12.11 6.04 1.76
CA PHE A 147 -11.28 7.21 2.05
C PHE A 147 -11.54 7.78 3.45
N GLU A 148 -12.79 7.82 3.91
CA GLU A 148 -13.10 8.22 5.29
C GLU A 148 -12.47 7.26 6.32
N ALA A 149 -12.54 5.95 6.09
CA ALA A 149 -11.91 4.95 6.94
C ALA A 149 -10.38 5.13 6.99
N VAL A 150 -9.75 5.36 5.84
CA VAL A 150 -8.31 5.66 5.79
C VAL A 150 -8.00 6.94 6.55
N LYS A 151 -8.77 8.03 6.39
CA LYS A 151 -8.55 9.26 7.17
C LYS A 151 -8.63 9.00 8.68
N ALA A 152 -9.58 8.19 9.13
CA ALA A 152 -9.69 7.81 10.54
C ALA A 152 -8.44 7.06 11.02
N ALA A 153 -7.93 6.12 10.22
CA ALA A 153 -6.70 5.38 10.53
C ALA A 153 -5.47 6.28 10.69
N PHE A 154 -5.42 7.43 10.00
CA PHE A 154 -4.32 8.39 10.15
C PHE A 154 -4.51 9.33 11.35
N LYS A 155 -5.74 9.61 11.80
CA LYS A 155 -6.02 10.52 12.93
C LYS A 155 -5.49 10.02 14.27
N GLY A 156 -5.41 8.71 14.51
CA GLY A 156 -4.85 8.13 15.74
C GLY A 156 -3.31 8.16 15.83
N SER A 157 -2.62 8.86 14.92
CA SER A 157 -1.14 8.89 14.83
C SER A 157 -0.58 10.31 14.74
N TYR A 158 -1.34 11.29 15.26
CA TYR A 158 -0.98 12.69 15.44
C TYR A 158 -1.40 13.16 16.84
#